data_AF-A0A6P5RKA1-F1
#
_entry.id   AF-A0A6P5RKA1-F1
#
_cell.length_a   1.000
_cell.length_b   1.000
_cell.length_c   1.000
_cell.angle_alpha   90.00
_cell.angle_beta   90.00
_cell.angle_gamma   90.00
#
_symmetry.space_group_name_H-M   'P 1'
#
loop_
_entity.id
_entity.type
_entity.pdbx_description
1 polymer ?
#
loop_
_entity_poly.entity_id
_entity_poly.type
_entity_poly.pdbx_seq_one_letter_code
_entity_poly.pdbx_strand_id
1 'polypeptide(L)'
;MPMSETVEFLASGKIQANEFDALVCSSGSEVYYPGTYTEEDGRLFPDPDYASHIDYRWGCEGLKKTIWKLLNAPDGDLNSAASSHIQEGLKSSNAHCISYLIKDPSKARKVDDLRQKLRMRGLRCHPMYSRSSTRMQIVPLLASRAQALRYC
;
A
#
# COMPACT_ATOMS: atom_id res chain seq x y z
N MET A 1 4.77 -6.19 0.10
CA MET A 1 4.56 -7.53 -0.47
C MET A 1 3.11 -7.89 -0.15
N PRO A 2 2.28 -8.19 -1.16
CA PRO A 2 0.96 -8.81 -0.97
C PRO A 2 1.08 -10.14 -0.23
N MET A 3 -0.04 -10.64 0.29
CA MET A 3 -0.07 -11.89 1.06
C MET A 3 0.56 -13.06 0.30
N SER A 4 0.24 -13.24 -0.99
CA SER A 4 0.80 -14.32 -1.81
C SER A 4 2.34 -14.25 -1.91
N GLU A 5 2.89 -13.06 -2.21
CA GLU A 5 4.35 -12.86 -2.26
C GLU A 5 5.00 -13.10 -0.89
N THR A 6 4.34 -12.70 0.20
CA THR A 6 4.85 -12.91 1.56
C THR A 6 4.90 -14.40 1.91
N VAL A 7 3.85 -15.16 1.59
CA VAL A 7 3.80 -16.61 1.84
C VAL A 7 4.83 -17.35 0.99
N GLU A 8 4.96 -17.01 -0.30
CA GLU A 8 6.01 -17.56 -1.18
C GLU A 8 7.42 -17.27 -0.64
N PHE A 9 7.65 -16.06 -0.13
CA PHE A 9 8.93 -15.68 0.47
C PHE A 9 9.23 -16.50 1.73
N LEU A 10 8.27 -16.67 2.64
CA LEU A 10 8.43 -17.49 3.85
C LEU A 10 8.70 -18.96 3.49
N ALA A 11 7.97 -19.51 2.51
CA ALA A 11 8.16 -20.86 2.01
C ALA A 11 9.57 -21.07 1.42
N SER A 12 10.13 -20.07 0.74
CA SER A 12 11.51 -20.13 0.24
C SER A 12 12.56 -20.26 1.35
N GLY A 13 12.24 -19.77 2.56
CA GLY A 13 13.04 -19.92 3.77
C GLY A 13 12.70 -21.18 4.58
N LYS A 14 11.79 -22.05 4.11
CA LYS A 14 11.24 -23.20 4.86
C LYS A 14 10.55 -22.80 6.18
N ILE A 15 9.97 -21.60 6.22
CA ILE A 15 9.19 -21.10 7.36
C ILE A 15 7.72 -21.20 6.99
N GLN A 16 6.90 -21.83 7.83
CA GLN A 16 5.47 -21.90 7.57
C GLN A 16 4.80 -20.59 8.04
N ALA A 17 3.88 -20.08 7.25
CA ALA A 17 3.20 -18.83 7.54
C ALA A 17 2.29 -18.90 8.78
N ASN A 18 1.88 -20.12 9.17
CA ASN A 18 1.09 -20.41 10.36
C ASN A 18 1.92 -20.50 11.66
N GLU A 19 3.26 -20.41 11.59
CA GLU A 19 4.13 -20.32 12.78
C GLU A 19 4.04 -18.95 13.46
N PHE A 20 3.45 -17.96 12.79
CA PHE A 20 3.27 -16.61 13.32
C PHE A 20 1.86 -16.42 13.88
N ASP A 21 1.75 -15.72 15.01
CA ASP A 21 0.46 -15.35 15.59
C ASP A 21 -0.35 -14.43 14.66
N ALA A 22 0.33 -13.60 13.87
CA ALA A 22 -0.27 -12.74 12.86
C ALA A 22 0.72 -12.39 11.73
N LEU A 23 0.19 -12.11 10.55
CA LEU A 23 0.95 -11.65 9.39
C LEU A 23 0.44 -10.29 8.91
N VAL A 24 1.33 -9.31 8.91
CA VAL A 24 1.06 -7.96 8.39
C VAL A 24 1.59 -7.85 6.97
N CYS A 25 0.70 -7.70 5.99
CA CYS A 25 1.03 -7.63 4.57
C CYS A 25 0.77 -6.23 3.98
N SER A 26 1.19 -6.02 2.72
CA SER A 26 0.85 -4.84 1.92
C SER A 26 1.11 -3.50 2.61
N SER A 27 2.28 -3.38 3.22
CA SER A 27 2.71 -2.18 3.96
C SER A 27 1.82 -1.83 5.16
N GLY A 28 1.14 -2.83 5.71
CA GLY A 28 0.23 -2.70 6.84
C GLY A 28 -1.20 -2.42 6.45
N SER A 29 -1.59 -2.68 5.20
CA SER A 29 -2.98 -2.55 4.76
C SER A 29 -3.79 -3.84 4.93
N GLU A 30 -3.16 -4.93 5.34
CA GLU A 30 -3.80 -6.22 5.53
C GLU A 30 -3.17 -6.91 6.75
N VAL A 31 -4.00 -7.48 7.61
CA VAL A 31 -3.59 -8.30 8.76
C VAL A 31 -4.28 -9.65 8.61
N TYR A 32 -3.52 -10.72 8.78
CA TYR A 32 -4.00 -12.08 8.70
C TYR A 32 -3.67 -12.84 9.97
N TYR A 33 -4.58 -13.71 10.39
CA TYR A 33 -4.39 -14.63 11.51
C TYR A 33 -4.46 -16.07 11.02
N PRO A 34 -3.67 -17.00 11.59
CA PRO A 34 -3.88 -18.41 11.38
C PRO A 34 -5.24 -18.82 11.96
N GLY A 35 -6.00 -19.65 11.25
CA GLY A 35 -7.26 -20.18 11.76
C GLY A 35 -7.03 -20.95 13.07
N THR A 36 -7.67 -20.51 14.17
CA THR A 36 -7.32 -20.99 15.51
C THR A 36 -8.00 -22.31 15.91
N TYR A 37 -9.05 -22.78 15.24
CA TYR A 37 -9.84 -23.92 15.74
C TYR A 37 -10.57 -24.80 14.69
N THR A 38 -10.25 -24.69 13.41
CA THR A 38 -10.83 -25.57 12.37
C THR A 38 -9.74 -26.36 11.65
N GLU A 39 -10.06 -27.58 11.23
CA GLU A 39 -9.21 -28.56 10.52
C GLU A 39 -8.62 -28.06 9.18
N GLU A 40 -8.68 -26.76 8.88
CA GLU A 40 -8.21 -26.15 7.62
C GLU A 40 -6.70 -25.85 7.62
N ASP A 41 -5.86 -26.79 8.05
CA ASP A 41 -4.41 -26.86 7.78
C ASP A 41 -3.61 -25.54 7.93
N GLY A 42 -3.94 -24.70 8.92
CA GLY A 42 -3.22 -23.45 9.16
C GLY A 42 -3.43 -22.38 8.08
N ARG A 43 -4.58 -22.40 7.40
CA ARG A 43 -5.01 -21.36 6.47
C ARG A 43 -5.07 -19.99 7.16
N LEU A 44 -4.59 -18.97 6.47
CA LEU A 44 -4.59 -17.59 6.91
C LEU A 44 -5.90 -16.89 6.53
N PHE A 45 -6.52 -16.21 7.50
CA PHE A 45 -7.75 -15.45 7.31
C PHE A 45 -7.50 -13.95 7.51
N PRO A 46 -8.00 -13.08 6.61
CA PRO A 46 -7.89 -11.64 6.78
C PRO A 46 -8.75 -11.18 7.95
N ASP A 47 -8.28 -10.18 8.70
CA ASP A 47 -9.05 -9.53 9.76
C ASP A 47 -10.09 -8.54 9.18
N PRO A 48 -11.41 -8.82 9.32
CA PRO A 48 -12.45 -7.94 8.82
C PRO A 48 -12.61 -6.64 9.64
N ASP A 49 -12.29 -6.67 10.93
CA ASP A 49 -12.36 -5.50 11.82
C ASP A 49 -11.21 -4.55 11.50
N TYR A 50 -10.00 -5.07 11.23
CA TYR A 50 -8.88 -4.27 10.75
C TYR A 50 -9.18 -3.65 9.39
N ALA A 51 -9.74 -4.43 8.45
CA ALA A 51 -10.13 -3.92 7.14
C ALA A 51 -11.12 -2.75 7.24
N SER A 52 -12.12 -2.89 8.13
CA SER A 52 -13.11 -1.84 8.41
C SER A 52 -12.47 -0.62 9.09
N HIS A 53 -11.52 -0.85 10.00
CA HIS A 53 -10.78 0.20 10.71
C HIS A 53 -10.01 1.11 9.74
N ILE A 54 -9.32 0.52 8.77
CA ILE A 54 -8.48 1.29 7.83
C ILE A 54 -9.26 1.88 6.65
N ASP A 55 -10.49 1.43 6.39
CA ASP A 55 -11.34 1.95 5.31
C ASP A 55 -11.88 3.36 5.60
N TYR A 56 -11.90 3.75 6.88
CA TYR A 56 -12.42 5.04 7.32
C TYR A 56 -11.80 6.23 6.57
N ARG A 57 -12.61 6.87 5.72
CA ARG A 57 -12.25 8.03 4.87
C ARG A 57 -11.08 7.75 3.90
N TRP A 58 -10.91 6.51 3.45
CA TRP A 58 -9.83 6.16 2.52
C TRP A 58 -10.01 6.78 1.12
N GLY A 59 -11.20 6.65 0.51
CA GLY A 59 -11.55 7.35 -0.73
C GLY A 59 -10.65 6.99 -1.93
N CYS A 60 -10.32 5.71 -2.10
CA CYS A 60 -9.35 5.15 -3.06
C CYS A 60 -9.42 5.77 -4.47
N GLU A 61 -10.60 5.83 -5.08
CA GLU A 61 -10.75 6.35 -6.45
C GLU A 61 -10.39 7.83 -6.59
N GLY A 62 -10.78 8.66 -5.60
CA GLY A 62 -10.42 10.08 -5.56
C GLY A 62 -8.92 10.28 -5.37
N LEU A 63 -8.30 9.42 -4.56
CA LEU A 63 -6.85 9.39 -4.35
C LEU A 63 -6.12 9.05 -5.65
N LYS A 64 -6.50 7.97 -6.36
CA LYS A 64 -5.85 7.56 -7.62
C LYS A 64 -5.86 8.68 -8.66
N LYS A 65 -7.02 9.33 -8.87
CA LYS A 65 -7.16 10.48 -9.77
C LYS A 65 -6.26 11.64 -9.36
N THR A 66 -6.16 11.91 -8.06
CA THR A 66 -5.32 13.00 -7.55
C THR A 66 -3.83 12.71 -7.75
N ILE A 67 -3.39 11.48 -7.45
CA ILE A 67 -2.00 11.05 -7.65
C ILE A 67 -1.59 11.11 -9.11
N TRP A 68 -2.47 10.62 -10.00
CA TRP A 68 -2.23 10.70 -11.44
C TRP A 68 -2.00 12.14 -11.90
N LYS A 69 -2.82 13.09 -11.43
CA LYS A 69 -2.65 14.52 -11.74
C LYS A 69 -1.36 15.09 -11.13
N LEU A 70 -1.07 14.76 -9.86
CA LEU A 70 0.09 15.30 -9.14
C LEU A 70 1.43 14.85 -9.70
N LEU A 71 1.51 13.63 -10.23
CA LEU A 71 2.77 13.07 -10.72
C LEU A 71 3.00 13.27 -12.22
N ASN A 72 1.95 13.58 -12.98
CA ASN A 72 2.05 13.87 -14.42
C ASN A 72 1.98 15.36 -14.76
N ALA A 73 1.60 16.25 -13.83
CA ALA A 73 1.66 17.70 -14.01
C ALA A 73 2.76 18.30 -13.09
N PRO A 74 3.97 18.59 -13.61
CA PRO A 74 5.10 19.03 -12.80
C PRO A 74 4.80 20.30 -11.99
N ASP A 75 4.14 21.30 -12.59
CA ASP A 75 3.93 22.64 -12.00
C ASP A 75 2.58 23.27 -12.37
N GLY A 76 1.48 22.56 -12.14
CA GLY A 76 0.13 23.15 -12.21
C GLY A 76 -0.44 23.38 -13.61
N ASP A 77 0.34 23.14 -14.68
CA ASP A 77 -0.20 23.12 -16.03
C ASP A 77 -0.88 21.78 -16.34
N LEU A 78 -2.20 21.76 -16.16
CA LEU A 78 -3.07 20.61 -16.35
C LEU A 78 -3.22 20.18 -17.82
N ASN A 79 -2.63 20.92 -18.77
CA ASN A 79 -2.77 20.68 -20.21
C ASN A 79 -1.53 20.07 -20.88
N SER A 80 -0.45 19.83 -20.14
CA SER A 80 0.73 19.17 -20.70
C SER A 80 0.49 17.66 -20.82
N ALA A 81 0.29 17.17 -22.05
CA ALA A 81 0.20 15.75 -22.39
C ALA A 81 1.57 15.05 -22.30
N ALA A 82 2.28 15.23 -21.17
CA ALA A 82 3.53 14.55 -20.91
C ALA A 82 3.27 13.06 -20.65
N SER A 83 4.13 12.21 -21.20
CA SER A 83 4.09 10.77 -21.01
C SER A 83 4.05 10.42 -19.52
N SER A 84 3.12 9.53 -19.12
CA SER A 84 2.92 9.23 -17.71
C SER A 84 4.19 8.70 -17.06
N HIS A 85 4.72 9.40 -16.05
CA HIS A 85 5.95 9.02 -15.33
C HIS A 85 5.74 7.84 -14.39
N ILE A 86 4.49 7.49 -14.15
CA ILE A 86 4.06 6.40 -13.30
C ILE A 86 3.12 5.44 -14.02
N GLN A 87 3.11 4.19 -13.56
CA GLN A 87 2.19 3.14 -13.98
C GLN A 87 1.64 2.44 -12.74
N GLU A 88 0.35 2.15 -12.70
CA GLU A 88 -0.23 1.40 -11.57
C GLU A 88 0.27 -0.06 -11.58
N GLY A 89 0.79 -0.50 -10.44
CA GLY A 89 1.33 -1.84 -10.25
C GLY A 89 0.26 -2.80 -9.75
N LEU A 90 -0.68 -3.17 -10.63
CA LEU A 90 -1.89 -3.95 -10.29
C LEU A 90 -1.62 -5.19 -9.43
N LYS A 91 -0.54 -5.94 -9.72
CA LYS A 91 -0.17 -7.16 -8.96
C LYS A 91 0.17 -6.89 -7.49
N SER A 92 0.69 -5.70 -7.18
CA SER A 92 1.10 -5.33 -5.82
C SER A 92 0.18 -4.28 -5.20
N SER A 93 -0.97 -4.03 -5.84
CA SER A 93 -2.04 -3.18 -5.33
C SER A 93 -3.17 -4.03 -4.78
N ASN A 94 -3.85 -3.52 -3.76
CA ASN A 94 -5.12 -4.05 -3.27
C ASN A 94 -6.06 -2.87 -2.93
N ALA A 95 -7.16 -3.11 -2.20
CA ALA A 95 -8.13 -2.07 -1.85
C ALA A 95 -7.53 -0.92 -1.01
N HIS A 96 -6.57 -1.22 -0.12
CA HIS A 96 -6.00 -0.30 0.87
C HIS A 96 -4.49 -0.07 0.73
N CYS A 97 -3.87 -0.57 -0.33
CA CYS A 97 -2.48 -0.31 -0.68
C CYS A 97 -2.39 -0.15 -2.19
N ILE A 98 -2.21 1.08 -2.66
CA ILE A 98 -2.07 1.38 -4.08
C ILE A 98 -0.59 1.48 -4.41
N SER A 99 -0.15 0.64 -5.34
CA SER A 99 1.23 0.57 -5.79
C SER A 99 1.37 1.21 -7.17
N TYR A 100 2.42 2.01 -7.34
CA TYR A 100 2.82 2.61 -8.61
C TYR A 100 4.27 2.25 -8.91
N LEU A 101 4.53 1.82 -10.14
CA LEU A 101 5.87 1.74 -10.72
C LEU A 101 6.24 3.13 -11.25
N ILE A 102 7.45 3.58 -10.91
CA ILE A 102 8.02 4.84 -11.39
C ILE A 102 8.97 4.50 -12.53
N LYS A 103 8.65 4.99 -13.73
CA LYS A 103 9.44 4.70 -14.93
C LYS A 103 10.80 5.38 -14.90
N ASP A 104 10.85 6.56 -14.30
CA ASP A 104 12.05 7.38 -14.18
C ASP A 104 12.23 7.84 -12.73
N PRO A 105 13.05 7.13 -11.92
CA PRO A 105 13.28 7.47 -10.52
C PRO A 105 13.86 8.88 -10.31
N SER A 106 14.55 9.45 -11.31
CA SER A 106 15.08 10.82 -11.22
C SER A 106 13.98 11.89 -11.17
N LYS A 107 12.78 11.54 -11.66
CA LYS A 107 11.58 12.38 -11.64
C LYS A 107 10.67 12.12 -10.45
N ALA A 108 11.06 11.21 -9.54
CA ALA A 108 10.31 10.99 -8.30
C ALA A 108 10.36 12.26 -7.44
N ARG A 109 9.19 12.77 -7.02
CA ARG A 109 9.14 13.88 -6.06
C ARG A 109 9.65 13.42 -4.70
N LYS A 110 10.15 14.38 -3.91
CA LYS A 110 10.43 14.12 -2.50
C LYS A 110 9.14 13.70 -1.79
N VAL A 111 9.26 12.69 -0.93
CA VAL A 111 8.09 12.12 -0.24
C VAL A 111 7.37 13.16 0.62
N ASP A 112 8.10 14.10 1.21
CA ASP A 112 7.51 15.15 2.06
C ASP A 112 6.71 16.18 1.27
N ASP A 113 7.16 16.56 0.07
CA ASP A 113 6.40 17.42 -0.84
C ASP A 113 5.09 16.74 -1.25
N LEU A 114 5.15 15.44 -1.54
CA LEU A 114 3.96 14.65 -1.89
C LEU A 114 2.99 14.56 -0.71
N ARG A 115 3.49 14.28 0.50
CA ARG A 115 2.70 14.28 1.74
C ARG A 115 2.01 15.62 1.96
N GLN A 116 2.73 16.73 1.81
CA GLN A 116 2.18 18.07 1.96
C GLN A 116 1.07 18.31 0.93
N LYS A 117 1.31 18.02 -0.36
CA LYS A 117 0.31 18.21 -1.43
C LYS A 117 -0.95 17.38 -1.23
N LEU A 118 -0.83 16.16 -0.70
CA LEU A 118 -1.97 15.29 -0.38
C LEU A 118 -2.74 15.81 0.84
N ARG A 119 -2.03 16.22 1.90
CA ARG A 119 -2.63 16.80 3.10
C ARG A 119 -3.40 18.09 2.80
N MET A 120 -2.85 18.97 1.97
CA MET A 120 -3.51 20.21 1.54
C MET A 120 -4.81 19.96 0.75
N ARG A 121 -4.98 18.76 0.18
CA ARG A 121 -6.20 18.33 -0.54
C ARG A 121 -7.16 17.53 0.34
N GLY A 122 -6.89 17.44 1.65
CA GLY A 122 -7.72 16.68 2.59
C GLY A 122 -7.59 15.16 2.47
N LEU A 123 -6.62 14.65 1.71
CA LEU A 123 -6.40 13.21 1.54
C LEU A 123 -5.62 12.66 2.73
N ARG A 124 -6.20 11.67 3.42
CA ARG A 124 -5.64 11.06 4.63
C ARG A 124 -4.93 9.76 4.28
N CYS A 125 -3.68 9.87 3.86
CA CYS A 125 -2.90 8.73 3.38
C CYS A 125 -1.40 8.87 3.67
N HIS A 126 -0.68 7.76 3.55
CA HIS A 126 0.76 7.68 3.69
C HIS A 126 1.42 7.22 2.40
N PRO A 127 2.01 8.14 1.61
CA PRO A 127 2.88 7.76 0.51
C PRO A 127 4.26 7.32 1.03
N MET A 128 4.80 6.28 0.40
CA MET A 128 6.10 5.67 0.71
C MET A 128 6.79 5.27 -0.60
N TYR A 129 8.07 5.57 -0.73
CA TYR A 129 8.89 5.06 -1.83
C TYR A 129 9.66 3.81 -1.39
N SER A 130 9.91 2.90 -2.33
CA SER A 130 10.94 1.87 -2.16
C SER A 130 12.32 2.51 -2.03
N ARG A 131 13.29 1.77 -1.49
CA ARG A 131 14.67 2.25 -1.35
C ARG A 131 15.28 2.74 -2.66
N SER A 132 14.94 2.12 -3.78
CA SER A 132 15.38 2.47 -5.13
C SER A 132 14.57 3.60 -5.79
N SER A 133 13.50 4.08 -5.15
CA SER A 133 12.53 5.01 -5.75
C SER A 133 11.94 4.53 -7.08
N THR A 134 11.95 3.22 -7.34
CA THR A 134 11.32 2.62 -8.52
C THR A 134 9.87 2.25 -8.28
N ARG A 135 9.45 2.19 -7.01
CA ARG A 135 8.07 1.90 -6.62
C ARG A 135 7.60 2.88 -5.56
N MET A 136 6.36 3.32 -5.68
CA MET A 136 5.65 4.10 -4.68
C MET A 136 4.44 3.32 -4.20
N GLN A 137 4.19 3.30 -2.90
CA GLN A 137 2.99 2.75 -2.31
C GLN A 137 2.26 3.82 -1.52
N ILE A 138 0.94 3.74 -1.52
CA ILE A 138 0.09 4.65 -0.76
C ILE A 138 -0.94 3.83 -0.02
N VAL A 139 -1.01 4.04 1.29
CA VAL A 139 -1.93 3.35 2.21
C VAL A 139 -2.77 4.38 2.98
N PRO A 140 -3.93 3.99 3.55
CA PRO A 140 -4.73 4.84 4.44
C PRO A 140 -3.90 5.44 5.58
N LEU A 141 -4.32 6.59 6.11
CA LEU A 141 -3.68 7.20 7.29
C LEU A 141 -3.70 6.27 8.51
N LEU A 142 -4.68 5.38 8.62
CA LEU A 142 -4.80 4.40 9.71
C LEU A 142 -4.11 3.06 9.38
N ALA A 143 -3.53 2.94 8.18
CA ALA A 143 -2.77 1.79 7.76
C ALA A 143 -1.27 2.12 7.72
N SER A 144 -0.49 1.29 8.39
CA SER A 144 0.97 1.21 8.25
C SER A 144 1.43 -0.02 9.03
N ARG A 145 2.66 -0.48 8.79
CA ARG A 145 3.22 -1.57 9.60
C ARG A 145 3.18 -1.26 11.11
N ALA A 146 3.46 -0.01 11.49
CA ALA A 146 3.41 0.41 12.89
C ALA A 146 1.98 0.50 13.45
N GLN A 147 0.99 0.84 12.62
CA GLN A 147 -0.41 0.87 13.06
C GLN A 147 -1.01 -0.52 13.16
N ALA A 148 -0.73 -1.40 12.19
CA ALA A 148 -1.11 -2.80 12.25
C ALA A 148 -0.60 -3.46 13.53
N LEU A 149 0.68 -3.24 13.87
CA LEU A 149 1.28 -3.77 15.11
C LEU A 149 0.71 -3.17 16.41
N ARG A 150 0.06 -2.01 16.37
CA ARG A 150 -0.61 -1.41 17.54
C ARG A 150 -2.07 -1.83 17.66
N TYR A 151 -2.63 -2.31 16.56
CA TYR A 151 -3.99 -2.82 16.50
C TYR A 151 -4.04 -4.24 17.06
N CYS A 152 -3.03 -5.07 16.70
CA CYS A 152 -2.80 -6.39 17.31
C CYS A 152 -2.41 -6.24 18.80
#